data_AF-A0AAW5ZC23-F1
#
_entry.id   AF-A0AAW5ZC23-F1
#
_cell.length_a   1.000
_cell.length_b   1.000
_cell.length_c   1.000
_cell.angle_alpha   90.00
_cell.angle_beta   90.00
_cell.angle_gamma   90.00
#
_symmetry.space_group_name_H-M   'P 1'
#
loop_
_entity.id
_entity.type
_entity.pdbx_description
1 polymer ?
#
loop_
_entity_poly.entity_id
_entity_poly.type
_entity_poly.pdbx_seq_one_letter_code
_entity_poly.pdbx_strand_id
1 'polypeptide(L)' 'MNSCDFRVFLQEFGTTVHLSLPGSVSEKERLLLKLLMQGMSVTEISQYRNRS' A
#
# COMPACT_ATOMS: atom_id res chain seq x y z
N MET A 1 -1.18 10.27 18.67
CA MET A 1 -1.08 8.95 17.99
C MET A 1 -1.05 9.24 16.50
N ASN A 2 0.06 8.95 15.82
CA ASN A 2 0.14 9.16 14.37
C ASN A 2 -0.69 8.04 13.70
N SER A 3 -1.79 8.40 13.06
CA SER A 3 -2.52 7.51 12.14
C SER A 3 -1.88 7.58 10.77
N CYS A 4 -1.74 6.45 10.10
CA CYS A 4 -1.23 6.40 8.74
C CYS A 4 -2.40 6.13 7.79
N ASP A 5 -2.81 7.17 7.06
CA ASP A 5 -3.97 7.11 6.17
C ASP A 5 -3.57 6.77 4.73
N PHE A 6 -4.27 5.79 4.16
CA PHE A 6 -4.14 5.34 2.78
C PHE A 6 -5.48 5.42 2.06
N ARG A 7 -5.43 5.76 0.77
CA ARG A 7 -6.60 5.80 -0.12
C ARG A 7 -6.36 4.84 -1.26
N VAL A 8 -7.29 3.93 -1.49
CA VAL A 8 -7.23 2.94 -2.58
C VAL A 8 -8.47 3.06 -3.40
N PHE A 9 -8.29 3.24 -4.70
CA PHE A 9 -9.38 3.11 -5.64
C PHE A 9 -9.56 1.64 -6.03
N LEU A 10 -10.71 1.07 -5.70
CA LEU A 10 -11.08 -0.28 -6.09
C LEU A 10 -11.90 -0.20 -7.38
N GLN A 11 -11.23 -0.44 -8.51
CA GLN A 11 -11.84 -0.33 -9.85
C GLN A 11 -13.05 -1.25 -10.02
N GLU A 12 -13.01 -2.46 -9.48
CA GLU A 12 -14.13 -3.43 -9.52
C GLU A 12 -15.43 -2.86 -8.96
N PHE A 13 -15.34 -2.00 -7.94
CA PHE A 13 -16.50 -1.43 -7.25
C PHE A 13 -16.70 0.06 -7.57
N GLY A 14 -15.85 0.66 -8.38
CA GLY A 14 -15.90 2.09 -8.71
C GLY A 14 -15.80 3.02 -7.49
N THR A 15 -15.13 2.60 -6.41
CA THR A 15 -15.13 3.32 -5.12
C THR A 15 -13.73 3.51 -4.55
N THR A 16 -13.56 4.56 -3.74
CA THR A 16 -12.31 4.78 -2.99
C THR A 16 -12.50 4.36 -1.54
N VAL A 17 -11.68 3.42 -1.08
CA VAL A 17 -11.65 2.98 0.32
C VAL A 17 -10.56 3.74 1.07
N HIS A 18 -10.92 4.20 2.27
CA HIS A 18 -9.99 4.82 3.21
C HIS A 18 -9.52 3.78 4.23
N LEU A 19 -8.21 3.60 4.35
CA LEU A 19 -7.58 2.69 5.29
C LEU A 19 -6.73 3.48 6.26
N SER A 20 -7.14 3.50 7.52
CA SER A 20 -6.40 4.14 8.61
C SER A 20 -5.73 3.06 9.44
N LEU A 21 -4.39 3.00 9.39
CA LEU A 21 -3.63 2.07 10.20
C LEU A 21 -3.29 2.71 11.55
N PRO A 22 -3.53 2.01 12.68
CA PRO A 22 -3.12 2.49 13.99
C PRO A 22 -1.59 2.40 14.12
N GLY A 23 -0.94 3.54 14.36
CA GLY A 23 0.50 3.63 14.58
C GLY A 23 1.30 4.22 13.41
N SER A 24 2.59 4.44 13.65
CA SER A 24 3.51 4.97 12.64
C SER A 24 4.01 3.84 11.74
N VAL A 25 3.78 3.99 10.44
CA VAL A 25 4.30 3.11 9.40
C VAL A 25 5.60 3.73 8.86
N SER A 26 6.67 2.94 8.73
CA SER A 26 7.92 3.43 8.12
C SER A 26 7.72 3.77 6.64
N GLU A 27 8.61 4.58 6.06
CA GLU A 27 8.55 4.90 4.63
C GLU A 27 8.62 3.64 3.75
N LYS A 28 9.41 2.63 4.17
CA LYS A 28 9.55 1.37 3.42
C LYS A 28 8.25 0.58 3.39
N GLU A 29 7.56 0.49 4.52
CA GLU A 29 6.26 -0.18 4.66
C GLU A 29 5.16 0.61 3.94
N ARG A 30 5.18 1.95 4.04
CA ARG A 30 4.25 2.83 3.32
C ARG A 30 4.37 2.65 1.80
N LEU A 31 5.59 2.54 1.28
CA LEU A 31 5.81 2.27 -0.14
C LEU A 31 5.33 0.87 -0.54
N LEU A 32 5.62 -0.16 0.27
CA LEU A 32 5.16 -1.52 0.03
C LEU A 32 3.63 -1.59 -0.05
N LEU A 33 2.93 -0.98 0.92
CA LEU A 33 1.48 -0.91 0.96
C LEU A 33 0.91 -0.20 -0.27
N LYS A 34 1.49 0.92 -0.71
CA LYS A 34 1.06 1.61 -1.93
C LYS A 34 1.14 0.71 -3.17
N LEU A 35 2.19 -0.09 -3.32
CA LEU A 35 2.35 -0.99 -4.46
C LEU A 35 1.37 -2.17 -4.41
N LEU A 36 1.17 -2.75 -3.24
CA LEU A 36 0.15 -3.79 -3.02
C LEU A 36 -1.25 -3.28 -3.37
N MET A 37 -1.57 -2.05 -2.95
CA MET A 37 -2.85 -1.39 -3.24
C MET A 37 -3.06 -1.08 -4.73
N GLN A 38 -2.00 -1.01 -5.52
CA GLN A 38 -2.06 -0.88 -6.98
C GLN A 38 -2.28 -2.23 -7.68
N GLY A 39 -2.41 -3.32 -6.93
CA GLY A 39 -2.62 -4.67 -7.46
C GLY A 39 -1.33 -5.41 -7.81
N MET A 40 -0.17 -4.90 -7.43
CA MET A 40 1.10 -5.62 -7.64
C MET A 40 1.25 -6.74 -6.61
N SER A 41 1.67 -7.92 -7.06
CA SER A 41 2.04 -9.05 -6.20
C SER A 41 3.36 -8.79 -5.46
N VAL A 42 3.57 -9.49 -4.34
CA VAL A 42 4.82 -9.39 -3.56
C VAL A 42 6.04 -9.74 -4.41
N THR A 43 5.91 -10.71 -5.32
CA THR A 43 6.97 -11.13 -6.25
C THR A 43 7.32 -10.02 -7.25
N GLU A 44 6.32 -9.37 -7.85
CA GLU A 44 6.53 -8.23 -8.76
C GLU A 44 7.16 -7.05 -8.02
N ILE A 45 6.75 -6.79 -6.78
CA ILE A 45 7.33 -5.74 -5.94
C ILE A 45 8.79 -6.05 -5.59
N SER A 46 9.13 -7.31 -5.29
CA SER A 46 10.50 -7.72 -4.99
C SER A 46 11.42 -7.46 -6.18
N GLN A 47 10.98 -7.85 -7.37
CA GLN A 47 11.68 -7.61 -8.64
C GLN A 47 11.80 -6.11 -8.94
N TYR A 48 10.72 -5.34 -8.82
CA TYR A 48 10.71 -3.89 -9.02
C TYR A 48 11.67 -3.15 -8.10
N ARG A 49 11.81 -3.62 -6.85
CA ARG A 49 12.67 -2.99 -5.84
C ARG A 49 14.11 -3.51 -5.84
N ASN A 50 14.49 -4.40 -6.77
CA ASN A 50 15.78 -5.11 -6.76
C ASN A 50 16.11 -5.69 -5.37
N ARG A 51 15.10 -6.25 -4.71
CA ARG A 51 15.28 -6.97 -3.45
C ARG A 51 15.24 -8.46 -3.76
N SER A 52 16.37 -9.11 -3.47
CA SER A 52 16.51 -10.57 -3.43
C SER A 52 15.68 -11.21 -2.34
#